data_AF-X0TL81-F1
#
_entry.id   AF-X0TL81-F1
#
_cell.length_a   1.000
_cell.length_b   1.000
_cell.length_c   1.000
_cell.angle_alpha   90.00
_cell.angle_beta   90.00
_cell.angle_gamma   90.00
#
_symmetry.space_group_name_H-M   'P 1'
#
loop_
_entity.id
_entity.type
_entity.pdbx_description
1 polymer ?
#
loop_
_entity_poly.entity_id
_entity_poly.type
_entity_poly.pdbx_seq_one_letter_code
_entity_poly.pdbx_strand_id
1 'polypeptide(L)'
;DFRAEWANKHPDPSANRRHYDIYYGASIVESFMLVSVDGARAVLPLPEAGSTTVPVKSYELARCVDDQNTLDEYIGRSGLTVASV
;
A
#
# COMPACT_ATOMS: atom_id res chain seq x y z
N ASP A 1 1.23 6.63 13.05
CA ASP A 1 1.70 5.27 13.33
C ASP A 1 0.63 4.25 12.92
N PHE A 2 0.98 3.33 12.03
CA PHE A 2 0.12 2.26 11.53
C PHE A 2 0.63 0.93 12.09
N ARG A 3 -0.19 0.19 12.83
CA ARG A 3 0.30 -0.92 13.68
C ARG A 3 0.05 -2.34 13.18
N ALA A 4 -0.30 -2.51 11.91
CA ALA A 4 -0.50 -3.87 11.39
C ALA A 4 0.84 -4.61 11.31
N GLU A 5 0.84 -5.90 11.65
CA GLU A 5 2.05 -6.73 11.69
C GLU A 5 2.75 -6.78 10.33
N TRP A 6 2.00 -7.00 9.25
CA TRP A 6 2.54 -7.07 7.89
C TRP A 6 3.32 -5.81 7.47
N ALA A 7 2.97 -4.65 8.03
CA ALA A 7 3.55 -3.35 7.70
C ALA A 7 4.77 -2.99 8.56
N ASN A 8 4.93 -3.62 9.73
CA ASN A 8 6.00 -3.30 10.69
C ASN A 8 6.99 -4.44 10.89
N LYS A 9 6.84 -5.56 10.19
CA LYS A 9 7.77 -6.70 10.27
C LYS A 9 9.06 -6.53 9.45
N HIS A 10 9.35 -5.31 9.01
CA HIS A 10 10.55 -4.97 8.23
C HIS A 10 11.69 -4.51 9.16
N PRO A 11 12.95 -4.43 8.67
CA PRO A 11 14.08 -3.97 9.49
C PRO A 11 13.84 -2.62 10.16
N ASP A 12 13.21 -1.67 9.45
CA ASP A 12 12.63 -0.49 10.07
C ASP A 12 11.14 -0.73 10.38
N PRO A 13 10.74 -0.81 11.67
CA PRO A 13 9.38 -1.14 12.07
C PRO A 13 8.47 0.10 12.15
N SER A 14 8.73 1.14 11.35
CA SER A 14 7.90 2.35 11.29
C SER A 14 7.00 2.37 10.06
N ALA A 15 5.72 2.04 10.25
CA ALA A 15 4.71 2.16 9.21
C ALA A 15 3.82 3.40 9.40
N ASN A 16 3.53 4.09 8.29
CA ASN A 16 2.73 5.32 8.29
C ASN A 16 1.68 5.32 7.19
N ARG A 17 0.47 5.78 7.51
CA ARG A 17 -0.59 5.98 6.51
C ARG A 17 -0.24 7.16 5.61
N ARG A 18 -0.47 7.00 4.31
CA ARG A 18 -0.42 8.08 3.32
C ARG A 18 -1.79 8.20 2.65
N HIS A 19 -2.31 9.43 2.62
CA HIS A 19 -3.55 9.75 1.93
C HIS A 19 -3.24 10.17 0.49
N TYR A 20 -4.05 9.67 -0.44
CA TYR A 20 -3.97 10.00 -1.85
C TYR A 20 -5.36 10.38 -2.34
N ASP A 21 -5.40 11.37 -3.23
CA ASP A 21 -6.62 11.84 -3.87
C ASP A 21 -6.41 11.81 -5.39
N ILE A 22 -7.40 11.29 -6.11
CA ILE A 22 -7.49 11.33 -7.57
C ILE A 22 -8.38 12.50 -7.94
N TYR A 23 -7.90 13.37 -8.83
CA TYR A 23 -8.63 14.55 -9.28
C TYR A 23 -9.02 14.43 -10.75
N TYR A 24 -10.19 14.96 -11.10
CA TYR A 24 -10.57 15.30 -12.46
C TYR A 24 -10.86 16.80 -12.52
N GLY A 25 -9.93 17.55 -13.13
CA GLY A 25 -9.92 19.01 -13.01
C GLY A 25 -9.70 19.43 -11.55
N ALA A 26 -10.61 20.25 -11.01
CA ALA A 26 -10.56 20.72 -9.62
C ALA A 26 -11.36 19.82 -8.64
N SER A 27 -12.00 18.76 -9.12
CA SER A 27 -12.86 17.91 -8.30
C SER A 27 -12.16 16.62 -7.89
N ILE A 28 -12.28 16.25 -6.62
CA ILE A 28 -11.86 14.93 -6.12
C ILE A 28 -12.82 13.88 -6.67
N VAL A 29 -12.27 12.89 -7.36
CA VAL A 29 -12.98 11.72 -7.88
C VAL A 29 -12.98 10.60 -6.83
N GLU A 30 -11.82 10.36 -6.22
CA GLU A 30 -11.65 9.27 -5.25
C GLU A 30 -10.51 9.59 -4.29
N SER A 31 -10.70 9.25 -3.02
CA SER A 31 -9.66 9.31 -1.98
C SER A 31 -9.37 7.89 -1.50
N PHE A 32 -8.09 7.57 -1.34
CA PHE A 32 -7.65 6.27 -0.86
C PHE A 32 -6.44 6.40 0.06
N MET A 33 -6.12 5.30 0.74
CA MET A 33 -4.98 5.23 1.66
C MET A 33 -4.02 4.13 1.23
N LEU A 34 -2.74 4.43 1.32
CA LEU A 34 -1.65 3.45 1.25
C LEU A 34 -0.82 3.52 2.54
N VAL A 35 0.12 2.60 2.70
CA VAL A 35 0.96 2.49 3.89
C VAL A 35 2.43 2.55 3.47
N SER A 36 3.12 3.60 3.90
CA SER A 36 4.58 3.70 3.83
C SER A 36 5.19 2.75 4.84
N VAL A 37 6.10 1.87 4.41
CA VAL A 37 6.75 0.86 5.26
C VAL A 37 8.27 0.96 5.19
N ASP A 38 8.96 0.29 6.13
CA ASP A 38 10.41 0.10 6.15
C ASP A 38 11.21 1.40 5.96
N GLY A 39 10.89 2.45 6.72
CA GLY A 39 11.56 3.74 6.63
C GLY A 39 11.27 4.49 5.32
N ALA A 40 10.06 4.30 4.77
CA ALA A 40 9.60 4.87 3.49
C ALA A 40 10.31 4.34 2.24
N ARG A 41 10.86 3.11 2.30
CA ARG A 41 11.41 2.40 1.12
C ARG A 41 10.33 1.86 0.18
N ALA A 42 9.13 1.61 0.68
CA ALA A 42 8.01 1.14 -0.11
C ALA A 42 6.69 1.73 0.38
N VAL A 43 5.72 1.80 -0.52
CA VAL A 43 4.34 2.21 -0.24
C VAL A 43 3.41 1.09 -0.69
N LEU A 44 2.73 0.48 0.28
CA LEU A 44 1.92 -0.72 0.07
C LEU A 44 0.42 -0.43 0.17
N PRO A 45 -0.42 -1.12 -0.63
CA PRO A 45 -1.87 -1.06 -0.50
C PRO A 45 -2.35 -1.76 0.76
N LEU A 46 -3.54 -1.39 1.21
CA LEU A 46 -4.23 -2.08 2.30
C LEU A 46 -4.82 -3.40 1.77
N PRO A 47 -4.65 -4.52 2.50
CA PRO A 47 -5.42 -5.72 2.23
C PRO A 47 -6.88 -5.57 2.70
N GLU A 48 -7.72 -6.51 2.32
CA GLU A 48 -9.08 -6.64 2.87
C GLU A 48 -9.04 -6.83 4.39
N ALA A 49 -10.09 -6.37 5.07
CA ALA A 49 -10.16 -6.41 6.52
C ALA A 49 -10.06 -7.86 7.05
N GLY A 50 -9.05 -8.12 7.89
CA GLY A 50 -8.81 -9.45 8.44
C GLY A 50 -8.18 -10.45 7.46
N SER A 51 -7.69 -9.98 6.30
CA SER A 51 -7.05 -10.78 5.26
C SER A 51 -5.64 -10.29 4.95
N THR A 52 -4.88 -11.09 4.21
CA THR A 52 -3.61 -10.70 3.56
C THR A 52 -3.80 -10.43 2.06
N THR A 53 -5.03 -10.54 1.56
CA THR A 53 -5.35 -10.34 0.16
C THR A 53 -5.57 -8.86 -0.15
N VAL A 54 -4.82 -8.35 -1.11
CA VAL A 54 -4.89 -6.99 -1.65
C VAL A 54 -5.85 -6.98 -2.84
N PRO A 55 -6.91 -6.15 -2.81
CA PRO A 55 -7.77 -5.95 -3.97
C PRO A 55 -6.98 -5.45 -5.17
N VAL A 56 -7.29 -5.97 -6.37
CA VAL A 56 -6.60 -5.59 -7.63
C VAL A 56 -6.59 -4.07 -7.83
N LYS A 57 -7.72 -3.40 -7.57
CA LYS A 57 -7.79 -1.93 -7.67
C LYS A 57 -6.78 -1.22 -6.77
N SER A 58 -6.65 -1.65 -5.52
CA SER A 58 -5.70 -1.05 -4.56
C SER A 58 -4.25 -1.29 -4.98
N TYR A 59 -3.95 -2.48 -5.50
CA TYR A 59 -2.65 -2.80 -6.08
C TYR A 59 -2.30 -1.88 -7.25
N GLU A 60 -3.22 -1.70 -8.19
CA GLU A 60 -3.04 -0.83 -9.35
C GLU A 60 -2.81 0.63 -8.94
N LEU A 61 -3.56 1.14 -7.94
CA LEU A 61 -3.35 2.47 -7.38
C LEU A 61 -1.98 2.63 -6.72
N ALA A 62 -1.52 1.62 -5.96
CA ALA A 62 -0.19 1.62 -5.38
C ALA A 62 0.89 1.61 -6.47
N ARG A 63 0.69 0.84 -7.54
CA ARG A 63 1.62 0.76 -8.68
C ARG A 63 1.77 2.09 -9.41
N CYS A 64 0.70 2.89 -9.50
CA CYS A 64 0.77 4.23 -10.10
C CYS A 64 1.71 5.19 -9.36
N VAL A 65 1.94 4.97 -8.06
CA VAL A 65 2.76 5.86 -7.22
C VAL A 65 4.07 5.20 -6.77
N ASP A 66 4.37 4.00 -7.26
CA ASP A 66 5.61 3.27 -7.00
C ASP A 66 6.71 3.71 -7.99
N ASP A 67 7.46 4.74 -7.60
CA ASP A 67 8.55 5.30 -8.40
C ASP A 67 9.84 4.45 -8.35
N GLN A 68 10.01 3.64 -7.32
CA GLN A 68 11.21 2.83 -7.07
C GLN A 68 11.06 1.37 -7.50
N ASN A 69 9.89 0.99 -8.04
CA ASN A 69 9.58 -0.37 -8.48
C ASN A 69 9.78 -1.41 -7.36
N THR A 70 9.38 -1.04 -6.13
CA THR A 70 9.56 -1.87 -4.92
C THR A 70 8.27 -2.58 -4.50
N LEU A 71 7.12 -2.26 -5.12
CA LEU A 71 5.80 -2.73 -4.70
C LEU A 71 5.71 -4.26 -4.61
N ASP A 72 6.05 -4.98 -5.68
CA ASP A 72 5.87 -6.43 -5.74
C ASP A 72 6.79 -7.16 -4.73
N GLU A 73 8.04 -6.68 -4.60
CA GLU A 73 8.99 -7.19 -3.61
C GLU A 73 8.40 -7.04 -2.20
N TYR A 74 7.89 -5.85 -1.88
CA TYR A 74 7.40 -5.54 -0.54
C TYR A 74 6.02 -6.17 -0.25
N ILE A 75 5.17 -6.40 -1.26
CA ILE A 75 3.97 -7.25 -1.10
C ILE A 75 4.39 -8.65 -0.63
N GLY A 76 5.37 -9.26 -1.30
CA GLY A 76 5.90 -10.56 -0.91
C GLY A 76 6.54 -10.55 0.48
N ARG A 77 7.40 -9.56 0.76
CA ARG A 77 8.04 -9.42 2.08
C ARG A 77 7.03 -9.20 3.20
N SER A 78 5.95 -8.46 2.96
CA SER A 78 4.85 -8.26 3.91
C SER A 78 3.95 -9.49 4.07
N GLY A 79 4.07 -10.51 3.22
CA GLY A 79 3.22 -11.70 3.24
C GLY A 79 1.81 -11.41 2.72
N LEU A 80 1.68 -10.37 1.90
CA LEU A 80 0.45 -10.03 1.21
C LEU A 80 0.38 -10.75 -0.13
N THR A 81 -0.82 -10.93 -0.65
CA THR A 81 -1.06 -11.49 -1.99
C THR A 81 -2.03 -10.61 -2.74
N VAL A 82 -1.87 -10.47 -4.05
CA VAL A 82 -2.84 -9.73 -4.88
C VAL A 82 -3.97 -10.68 -5.25
N ALA A 83 -5.21 -10.20 -5.16
CA ALA A 83 -6.39 -10.97 -5.58
C ALA A 83 -6.26 -11.40 -7.05
N SER A 84 -6.67 -12.63 -7.35
CA SER A 84 -6.78 -13.12 -8.72
C SER A 84 -7.97 -12.44 -9.40
N VAL A 85 -7.83 -12.09 -10.68
CA VAL A 85 -8.94 -11.63 -11.52
C VAL A 85 -9.81 -12.81 -11.92
#